data_AF-A0A9E1EA78-F1
#
_entry.id   AF-A0A9E1EA78-F1
#
_cell.length_a   1.000
_cell.length_b   1.000
_cell.length_c   1.000
_cell.angle_alpha   90.00
_cell.angle_beta   90.00
_cell.angle_gamma   90.00
#
_symmetry.space_group_name_H-M   'P 1'
#
loop_
_entity.id
_entity.type
_entity.pdbx_description
1 polymer ?
#
loop_
_entity_poly.entity_id
_entity_poly.type
_entity_poly.pdbx_seq_one_letter_code
_entity_poly.pdbx_strand_id
1 'polypeptide(L)'
;MKAEYVSCCILNGKEYVAFKDEHCGPGEMKITDGFHDKRVQIGDKRKMNGAMFVGPEAINVRRIVKRMRGTRRWHPLLQVLREAKMG
;
A
#
# COMPACT_ATOMS: atom_id res chain seq x y z
N MET A 1 -16.41 -1.25 -2.96
CA MET A 1 -15.04 -1.78 -2.87
C MET A 1 -14.46 -1.52 -1.49
N LYS A 2 -14.21 -2.59 -0.72
CA LYS A 2 -13.59 -2.51 0.61
C LYS A 2 -12.10 -2.84 0.47
N ALA A 3 -11.24 -1.92 0.90
CA ALA A 3 -9.82 -2.19 1.03
C ALA A 3 -9.51 -2.57 2.48
N GLU A 4 -8.41 -3.29 2.67
CA GLU A 4 -7.88 -3.67 3.98
C GLU A 4 -6.39 -3.34 4.01
N TYR A 5 -5.96 -2.55 4.98
CA TYR A 5 -4.54 -2.29 5.20
C TYR A 5 -3.85 -3.57 5.70
N VAL A 6 -2.68 -3.87 5.12
CA VAL A 6 -1.89 -5.05 5.50
C VAL A 6 -0.63 -4.64 6.24
N SER A 7 0.21 -3.81 5.62
CA SER A 7 1.51 -3.40 6.17
C SER A 7 2.09 -2.23 5.36
N CYS A 8 3.28 -1.78 5.70
CA CYS A 8 4.08 -0.88 4.87
C CYS A 8 5.26 -1.65 4.27
N CYS A 9 5.79 -1.20 3.14
CA CYS A 9 7.02 -1.77 2.60
C CYS A 9 7.90 -0.76 1.88
N ILE A 10 9.20 -1.05 1.87
CA ILE A 10 10.19 -0.37 1.05
C ILE A 10 10.63 -1.34 -0.05
N LEU A 11 10.44 -0.96 -1.31
CA LEU A 11 10.82 -1.75 -2.46
C LEU A 11 11.69 -0.90 -3.40
N ASN A 12 12.93 -1.33 -3.62
CA ASN A 12 13.92 -0.60 -4.42
C ASN A 12 14.08 0.87 -3.97
N GLY A 13 14.15 1.10 -2.65
CA GLY A 13 14.27 2.43 -2.04
C GLY A 13 13.01 3.29 -2.09
N LYS A 14 11.88 2.77 -2.60
CA LYS A 14 10.60 3.48 -2.64
C LYS A 14 9.65 2.96 -1.56
N GLU A 15 8.96 3.87 -0.89
CA GLU A 15 7.98 3.57 0.16
C GLU A 15 6.60 3.28 -0.43
N TYR A 16 5.92 2.27 0.12
CA TYR A 16 4.57 1.90 -0.26
C TYR A 16 3.73 1.51 0.96
N VAL A 17 2.42 1.70 0.84
CA VAL A 17 1.42 1.05 1.69
C VAL A 17 0.93 -0.21 0.99
N ALA A 18 0.95 -1.34 1.69
CA ALA A 18 0.41 -2.61 1.23
C ALA A 18 -1.04 -2.79 1.72
N PHE A 19 -1.90 -3.26 0.82
CA PHE A 19 -3.32 -3.44 1.08
C PHE A 19 -3.91 -4.59 0.26
N LYS A 20 -5.09 -5.06 0.66
CA LYS A 20 -5.92 -6.00 -0.12
C LYS A 20 -7.25 -5.36 -0.46
N ASP A 21 -7.86 -5.82 -1.54
CA ASP A 21 -9.25 -5.54 -1.87
C ASP A 21 -9.89 -6.79 -2.50
N GLU A 22 -11.15 -6.68 -2.89
CA GLU A 22 -11.95 -7.75 -3.50
C GLU A 22 -11.36 -8.32 -4.81
N HIS A 23 -10.37 -7.66 -5.41
CA HIS A 23 -9.70 -8.13 -6.61
C HIS A 23 -8.37 -8.84 -6.36
N CYS A 24 -7.95 -9.00 -5.11
CA CYS A 24 -6.78 -9.78 -4.75
C CYS A 24 -7.15 -11.26 -4.61
N GLY A 25 -6.48 -12.13 -5.37
CA GLY A 25 -6.56 -13.58 -5.21
C GLY A 25 -5.80 -14.11 -3.97
N PRO A 26 -5.83 -15.43 -3.73
CA PRO A 26 -5.05 -16.08 -2.68
C PRO A 26 -3.55 -15.77 -2.80
N GLY A 27 -2.99 -15.20 -1.74
CA GLY A 27 -1.57 -14.79 -1.71
C GLY A 27 -1.25 -13.53 -2.52
N GLU A 28 -2.23 -12.85 -3.11
CA GLU A 28 -2.03 -11.55 -3.74
C GLU A 28 -2.22 -10.39 -2.74
N MET A 29 -1.53 -9.30 -3.00
CA MET A 29 -1.77 -8.01 -2.39
C MET A 29 -1.49 -6.89 -3.40
N LYS A 30 -1.87 -5.67 -3.05
CA LYS A 30 -1.52 -4.46 -3.77
C LYS A 30 -0.61 -3.59 -2.92
N ILE A 31 0.30 -2.86 -3.57
CA ILE A 31 1.12 -1.83 -2.93
C ILE A 31 0.91 -0.51 -3.65
N THR A 32 0.88 0.61 -2.91
CA THR A 32 0.66 1.94 -3.49
C THR A 32 1.61 2.98 -2.90
N ASP A 33 2.17 3.82 -3.78
CA ASP A 33 2.99 4.99 -3.41
C ASP A 33 2.17 6.29 -3.36
N GLY A 34 0.85 6.13 -3.53
CA GLY A 34 -0.15 7.20 -3.61
C GLY A 34 -0.49 7.65 -5.03
N PHE A 35 0.29 7.25 -6.04
CA PHE A 35 0.00 7.52 -7.45
C PHE A 35 -0.53 6.29 -8.18
N HIS A 36 0.12 5.14 -8.00
CA HIS A 36 -0.23 3.91 -8.71
C HIS A 36 -0.29 2.71 -7.77
N ASP A 37 -1.22 1.80 -8.03
CA ASP A 37 -1.24 0.50 -7.36
C ASP A 37 -0.51 -0.52 -8.20
N LYS A 38 0.27 -1.37 -7.53
CA LYS A 38 0.91 -2.53 -8.14
C LYS A 38 0.39 -3.79 -7.47
N ARG A 39 -0.11 -4.73 -8.27
CA ARG A 39 -0.42 -6.08 -7.80
C ARG A 39 0.87 -6.88 -7.65
N VAL A 40 1.01 -7.55 -6.53
CA VAL A 40 2.16 -8.40 -6.21
C VAL A 40 1.68 -9.68 -5.53
N GLN A 41 2.36 -10.79 -5.82
CA GLN A 41 2.14 -12.06 -5.16
C GLN A 41 3.12 -12.19 -3.99
N ILE A 42 2.63 -12.57 -2.81
CA ILE A 42 3.45 -12.90 -1.65
C ILE A 42 4.35 -14.07 -2.04
N GLY A 43 5.67 -13.87 -1.95
CA GLY A 43 6.67 -14.86 -2.35
C GLY A 43 7.13 -14.80 -3.81
N ASP A 44 6.59 -13.88 -4.64
CA ASP A 44 7.16 -13.62 -5.97
C ASP A 44 8.51 -12.94 -5.84
N LYS A 45 9.57 -13.77 -5.86
CA LYS A 45 10.96 -13.34 -5.77
C LYS A 45 11.40 -12.40 -6.90
N ARG A 46 10.71 -12.34 -8.04
CA ARG A 46 11.06 -11.41 -9.13
C ARG A 46 10.51 -10.02 -8.86
N LYS A 47 9.25 -9.91 -8.44
CA LYS A 47 8.60 -8.62 -8.18
C LYS A 47 8.87 -8.03 -6.80
N MET A 48 9.13 -8.89 -5.82
CA MET A 48 9.38 -8.53 -4.42
C MET A 48 10.85 -8.69 -4.02
N ASN A 49 11.77 -8.86 -4.98
CA ASN A 49 13.20 -8.88 -4.68
C ASN A 49 13.59 -7.55 -4.01
N GLY A 50 14.22 -7.61 -2.84
CA GLY A 50 14.58 -6.41 -2.08
C GLY A 50 13.39 -5.66 -1.47
N ALA A 51 12.19 -6.25 -1.42
CA ALA A 51 11.09 -5.72 -0.63
C ALA A 51 11.35 -5.95 0.85
N MET A 52 11.34 -4.88 1.63
CA MET A 52 11.38 -4.93 3.09
C MET A 52 10.02 -4.52 3.64
N PHE A 53 9.31 -5.43 4.29
CA PHE A 53 8.09 -5.10 5.01
C PHE A 53 8.45 -4.47 6.35
N VAL A 54 7.79 -3.37 6.67
CA VAL A 54 8.12 -2.51 7.81
C VAL A 54 6.84 -1.97 8.44
N GLY A 55 6.94 -1.47 9.67
CA GLY A 55 5.85 -0.74 10.31
C GLY A 55 5.62 0.64 9.67
N PRO A 56 4.44 1.24 9.89
CA PRO A 56 4.10 2.56 9.36
C PRO A 56 5.01 3.69 9.86
N GLU A 57 5.69 3.51 10.99
CA GLU A 57 6.69 4.43 11.55
C GLU A 57 7.98 4.50 10.72
N ALA A 58 8.27 3.47 9.92
CA ALA A 58 9.49 3.39 9.11
C ALA A 58 9.37 4.09 7.74
N ILE A 59 8.18 4.56 7.37
CA ILE A 59 7.95 5.25 6.08
C ILE A 59 7.12 6.51 6.26
N ASN A 60 7.14 7.40 5.26
CA ASN A 60 6.29 8.58 5.26
C ASN A 60 4.86 8.29 4.76
N VAL A 61 4.05 7.60 5.57
CA VAL A 61 2.63 7.30 5.26
C VAL A 61 1.83 8.59 4.99
N ARG A 62 2.10 9.66 5.75
CA ARG A 62 1.47 10.98 5.56
C ARG A 62 1.63 11.50 4.13
N ARG A 63 2.82 11.36 3.55
CA ARG A 63 3.10 11.77 2.17
C ARG A 63 2.30 10.95 1.17
N ILE A 64 2.19 9.64 1.37
CA ILE A 64 1.39 8.74 0.51
C ILE A 64 -0.09 9.14 0.60
N VAL A 65 -0.63 9.31 1.80
CA VAL A 65 -2.02 9.76 2.04
C VAL A 65 -2.27 11.12 1.39
N LYS A 66 -1.34 12.08 1.53
CA LYS A 66 -1.47 13.41 0.89
C LYS A 66 -1.54 13.31 -0.63
N ARG A 67 -0.72 12.46 -1.26
CA ARG A 67 -0.79 12.20 -2.71
C ARG A 67 -2.14 11.65 -3.11
N MET A 68 -2.62 10.62 -2.41
CA MET A 68 -3.94 10.01 -2.66
C MET A 68 -5.09 11.02 -2.52
N ARG A 69 -5.04 11.91 -1.51
CA ARG A 69 -6.03 13.00 -1.36
C ARG A 69 -6.02 13.98 -2.54
N GLY A 70 -4.89 14.14 -3.22
CA GLY A 70 -4.78 15.01 -4.39
C GLY A 70 -5.34 14.36 -5.66
N THR A 71 -4.89 13.15 -5.96
CA THR A 71 -5.10 12.51 -7.27
C THR A 71 -6.12 11.39 -7.28
N ARG A 72 -6.43 10.79 -6.11
CA ARG A 72 -7.19 9.53 -5.99
C ARG A 72 -8.11 9.52 -4.76
N ARG A 73 -8.93 10.58 -4.59
CA ARG A 73 -9.86 10.73 -3.44
C ARG A 73 -10.89 9.61 -3.31
N TRP A 74 -11.23 8.97 -4.43
CA TRP A 74 -12.16 7.84 -4.54
C TRP A 74 -11.53 6.50 -4.13
N HIS A 75 -10.22 6.46 -3.86
CA HIS A 75 -9.53 5.21 -3.61
C HIS A 75 -9.95 4.57 -2.27
N PRO A 76 -10.34 3.28 -2.26
CA PRO A 76 -10.92 2.64 -1.07
C PRO A 76 -9.96 2.59 0.14
N LEU A 77 -8.65 2.43 -0.12
CA LEU A 77 -7.64 2.46 0.95
C LEU A 77 -7.57 3.82 1.68
N LEU A 78 -7.95 4.93 1.05
CA LEU A 78 -7.84 6.24 1.67
C LEU A 78 -8.75 6.39 2.90
N GLN A 79 -9.94 5.79 2.84
CA GLN A 79 -10.85 5.75 4.00
C GLN A 79 -10.26 4.91 5.13
N VAL A 80 -9.73 3.73 4.80
CA VAL A 80 -9.11 2.80 5.76
C VAL A 80 -7.94 3.46 6.49
N LEU A 81 -7.06 4.16 5.76
CA LEU A 81 -5.93 4.87 6.36
C LEU A 81 -6.37 6.02 7.27
N ARG A 82 -7.47 6.70 6.93
CA ARG A 82 -8.05 7.76 7.78
C ARG A 82 -8.62 7.18 9.08
N GLU A 83 -9.37 6.09 9.01
CA GLU A 83 -9.97 5.43 10.18
C GLU A 83 -8.90 4.85 11.12
N ALA A 84 -7.83 4.29 10.56
CA ALA A 84 -6.67 3.82 11.30
C ALA A 84 -5.79 4.95 11.88
N LYS A 85 -6.15 6.23 11.66
CA LYS A 85 -5.35 7.43 12.02
C LYS A 85 -3.92 7.38 11.48
N MET A 86 -3.70 6.65 10.39
CA MET A 86 -2.42 6.53 9.70
C MET A 86 -2.32 7.68 8.69
N GLY A 87 -1.84 8.84 9.15
CA GLY A 87 -1.63 10.02 8.29
C GLY A 87 -2.14 11.32 8.86
#